data_AF-A0A7V1TUX3-F1
#
_entry.id   AF-A0A7V1TUX3-F1
#
_cell.length_a   1.000
_cell.length_b   1.000
_cell.length_c   1.000
_cell.angle_alpha   90.00
_cell.angle_beta   90.00
_cell.angle_gamma   90.00
#
_symmetry.space_group_name_H-M   'P 1'
#
loop_
_entity.id
_entity.type
_entity.pdbx_description
1 polymer ?
#
loop_
_entity_poly.entity_id
_entity_poly.type
_entity_poly.pdbx_seq_one_letter_code
_entity_poly.pdbx_strand_id
1 'polypeptide(L)' 'MKTLEEYISVTSMLEQLIERENENIAQYERMIRSIGDCVVKPLLVSIAQEKREHREMLERELHELNNQFELDEAII' A
#
# COMPACT_ATOMS: atom_id res chain seq x y z
N MET A 1 -0.10 -22.50 12.99
CA MET A 1 -1.28 -22.04 12.22
C MET A 1 -1.74 -20.75 12.84
N LYS A 2 -1.75 -19.66 12.07
CA LYS A 2 -2.52 -18.47 12.42
C LYS A 2 -4.00 -18.85 12.38
N THR A 3 -4.84 -18.24 13.21
CA THR A 3 -6.28 -18.48 13.14
C THR A 3 -6.87 -17.78 11.90
N LEU A 4 -8.01 -18.26 11.41
CA LEU A 4 -8.75 -17.58 10.34
C LEU A 4 -9.07 -16.12 10.70
N GLU A 5 -9.34 -15.87 11.97
CA GLU A 5 -9.61 -14.52 12.50
C GLU A 5 -8.38 -13.61 12.43
N GLU A 6 -7.19 -14.14 12.78
CA GLU A 6 -5.93 -13.42 12.64
C GLU A 6 -5.61 -13.09 11.17
N TYR A 7 -5.87 -14.03 10.26
CA TYR A 7 -5.69 -13.80 8.82
C TYR A 7 -6.59 -12.66 8.32
N ILE A 8 -7.90 -12.73 8.58
CA ILE A 8 -8.85 -11.68 8.19
C ILE A 8 -8.45 -10.32 8.75
N SER A 9 -8.01 -10.28 10.01
CA SER A 9 -7.57 -9.05 10.67
C SER A 9 -6.34 -8.44 9.98
N VAL A 10 -5.31 -9.23 9.67
CA VAL A 10 -4.09 -8.74 9.02
C VAL A 10 -4.36 -8.32 7.58
N THR A 11 -5.14 -9.10 6.83
CA THR A 11 -5.55 -8.74 5.46
C THR A 11 -6.29 -7.41 5.43
N SER A 12 -7.27 -7.21 6.32
CA SER A 12 -8.00 -5.94 6.41
C SER A 12 -7.10 -4.77 6.78
N MET A 13 -6.09 -4.99 7.64
CA MET A 13 -5.10 -3.95 7.96
C MET A 13 -4.24 -3.58 6.75
N LEU A 14 -3.77 -4.57 5.98
CA LEU A 14 -2.97 -4.33 4.77
C LEU A 14 -3.78 -3.57 3.71
N GLU A 15 -5.04 -3.95 3.49
CA GLU A 15 -5.95 -3.26 2.57
C GLU A 15 -6.16 -1.79 2.98
N GLN A 16 -6.37 -1.51 4.27
CA GLN A 16 -6.50 -0.14 4.78
C GLN A 16 -5.22 0.68 4.58
N LEU A 17 -4.04 0.07 4.74
CA LEU A 17 -2.76 0.74 4.51
C LEU A 17 -2.54 1.04 3.02
N ILE A 18 -2.89 0.11 2.13
CA ILE A 18 -2.84 0.31 0.67
C ILE A 18 -3.73 1.48 0.26
N GLU A 19 -4.97 1.52 0.77
CA GLU A 19 -5.89 2.62 0.46
C GLU A 19 -5.35 3.97 0.95
N ARG A 20 -4.76 4.01 2.14
CA ARG A 20 -4.11 5.20 2.66
C ARG A 20 -2.95 5.67 1.77
N GLU A 21 -2.15 4.76 1.23
CA GLU A 21 -1.08 5.15 0.30
C GLU A 21 -1.65 5.65 -1.04
N ASN A 22 -2.76 5.10 -1.54
CA ASN A 22 -3.46 5.65 -2.70
C ASN A 22 -3.95 7.08 -2.45
N GLU A 23 -4.55 7.36 -1.29
CA GLU A 23 -4.98 8.70 -0.90
C GLU A 23 -3.79 9.69 -0.84
N ASN A 24 -2.68 9.27 -0.25
CA ASN A 24 -1.44 10.06 -0.17
C ASN A 24 -0.89 10.38 -1.56
N ILE A 25 -0.78 9.39 -2.44
CA ILE A 25 -0.32 9.57 -3.82
C ILE A 25 -1.21 10.59 -4.53
N ALA A 26 -2.53 10.42 -4.45
CA ALA A 26 -3.48 11.33 -5.08
C ALA A 26 -3.35 12.76 -4.53
N GLN A 27 -3.09 12.92 -3.23
CA GLN A 27 -2.85 14.22 -2.61
C GLN A 27 -1.57 14.88 -3.14
N TYR A 28 -0.44 14.18 -3.14
CA TYR A 28 0.82 14.74 -3.62
C TYR A 28 0.76 15.07 -5.11
N GLU A 29 0.11 14.24 -5.93
CA GLU A 29 -0.11 14.53 -7.34
C GLU A 29 -0.96 15.78 -7.57
N ARG A 30 -2.01 15.99 -6.76
CA ARG A 30 -2.79 17.24 -6.81
C ARG A 30 -1.92 18.44 -6.47
N MET A 31 -1.07 18.35 -5.46
CA MET A 31 -0.15 19.43 -5.06
C MET A 31 0.87 19.72 -6.16
N ILE A 32 1.46 18.69 -6.78
CA ILE A 32 2.43 18.84 -7.89
C ILE A 32 1.78 19.56 -9.08
N ARG A 33 0.51 19.26 -9.39
CA ARG A 33 -0.23 19.92 -10.46
C ARG A 33 -0.57 21.38 -10.14
N SER A 34 -0.82 21.71 -8.87
CA SER A 34 -1.25 23.06 -8.46
C SER A 34 -0.11 24.04 -8.24
N ILE A 35 1.09 23.57 -7.90
CA ILE A 35 2.19 24.40 -7.41
C ILE A 35 3.02 25.08 -8.53
N GLY A 36 2.83 24.70 -9.80
CA GLY A 36 3.64 25.21 -10.91
C GLY A 36 5.12 24.80 -10.81
N ASP A 37 6.02 25.46 -11.54
CA ASP A 37 7.46 25.23 -11.40
C ASP A 37 8.01 26.02 -10.19
N CYS A 38 8.05 25.33 -9.06
CA CYS A 38 8.67 25.83 -7.85
C CYS A 38 9.80 24.91 -7.39
N VAL A 39 10.67 25.44 -6.52
CA VAL A 39 11.79 24.70 -5.92
C VAL A 39 11.35 23.47 -5.12
N VAL A 40 10.10 23.42 -4.64
CA VAL A 40 9.55 22.32 -3.83
C VAL A 40 8.98 21.20 -4.69
N LYS A 41 8.72 21.42 -5.99
CA LYS A 41 8.11 20.42 -6.88
C LYS A 41 8.92 19.11 -6.96
N PRO A 42 10.26 19.13 -7.11
CA PRO A 42 11.04 17.89 -7.11
C PRO A 42 10.91 17.09 -5.81
N LEU A 43 10.82 17.78 -4.67
CA LEU A 43 10.61 17.12 -3.37
C LEU A 43 9.23 16.45 -3.31
N LEU A 44 8.17 17.12 -3.76
CA LEU A 44 6.83 16.52 -3.81
C LEU A 44 6.77 15.30 -4.74
N VAL A 45 7.47 15.35 -5.88
CA VAL A 45 7.60 14.21 -6.80
C VAL A 45 8.31 13.04 -6.12
N SER A 46 9.40 13.29 -5.39
CA SER A 46 10.11 12.26 -4.61
C SER A 46 9.20 11.62 -3.58
N ILE A 47 8.46 12.42 -2.81
CA ILE A 47 7.54 11.91 -1.80
C ILE A 47 6.42 11.09 -2.46
N ALA A 48 5.82 11.56 -3.55
CA ALA A 48 4.81 10.78 -4.28
C ALA A 48 5.36 9.43 -4.77
N GLN A 49 6.64 9.39 -5.16
CA GLN A 49 7.30 8.16 -5.58
C GLN A 49 7.53 7.20 -4.41
N GLU A 50 8.01 7.68 -3.26
CA GLU A 50 8.14 6.87 -2.04
C GLU A 50 6.79 6.25 -1.62
N LYS A 51 5.68 6.99 -1.75
CA LYS A 51 4.33 6.46 -1.46
C LYS A 51 3.93 5.33 -2.40
N ARG A 52 4.32 5.40 -3.69
CA ARG A 52 4.09 4.29 -4.64
C ARG A 52 4.90 3.06 -4.26
N GLU A 53 6.16 3.23 -3.89
CA GLU A 53 7.02 2.13 -3.46
C GLU A 53 6.50 1.44 -2.19
N HIS A 54 5.99 2.22 -1.23
CA HIS A 54 5.32 1.68 -0.04
C HIS A 54 4.06 0.90 -0.39
N ARG A 55 3.21 1.43 -1.28
CA ARG A 55 2.01 0.72 -1.74
C ARG A 55 2.37 -0.61 -2.39
N GLU A 56 3.33 -0.62 -3.30
CA GLU A 56 3.79 -1.84 -3.98
C GLU A 56 4.36 -2.86 -3.00
N MET A 57 5.04 -2.43 -1.93
CA MET A 57 5.50 -3.32 -0.87
C MET A 57 4.31 -3.95 -0.12
N LEU A 58 3.32 -3.14 0.27
CA LEU A 58 2.12 -3.65 0.97
C LEU A 58 1.31 -4.60 0.09
N GLU A 59 1.19 -4.33 -1.21
CA GLU A 59 0.52 -5.20 -2.18
C GLU A 59 1.24 -6.56 -2.31
N ARG A 60 2.58 -6.57 -2.29
CA ARG A 60 3.35 -7.82 -2.26
C ARG A 60 3.12 -8.63 -0.99
N GLU A 61 3.17 -7.98 0.17
CA GLU A 61 2.93 -8.64 1.47
C GLU A 61 1.50 -9.22 1.53
N LEU A 62 0.50 -8.49 1.03
CA LEU A 62 -0.87 -8.98 0.95
C LEU A 62 -0.99 -10.20 0.01
N HIS A 63 -0.31 -10.16 -1.14
CA HIS A 63 -0.31 -11.27 -2.07
C HIS A 63 0.36 -12.53 -1.46
N GLU A 64 1.50 -12.36 -0.80
CA GLU A 64 2.20 -13.47 -0.12
C GLU A 64 1.35 -14.07 1.01
N LEU A 65 0.67 -13.21 1.80
CA LEU A 65 -0.22 -13.66 2.86
C LEU A 65 -1.41 -14.47 2.31
N ASN A 66 -2.03 -14.00 1.22
CA ASN A 66 -3.15 -14.72 0.58
C ASN A 66 -2.70 -16.08 0.03
N ASN A 67 -1.55 -16.13 -0.64
CA ASN A 67 -0.98 -17.39 -1.15
C ASN A 67 -0.67 -18.38 -0.01
N GLN A 68 -0.15 -17.88 1.12
CA GLN A 68 0.13 -18.72 2.28
C GLN A 68 -1.16 -19.32 2.87
N PHE A 69 -2.22 -18.52 2.96
CA PHE A 69 -3.51 -18.98 3.47
C PHE A 69 -4.15 -20.05 2.56
N GLU A 70 -4.12 -19.88 1.24
CA GLU A 70 -4.59 -20.89 0.29
C GLU A 70 -3.84 -22.23 0.42
N LEU A 71 -2.52 -22.18 0.62
CA LEU A 71 -1.71 -23.38 0.85
C LEU A 71 -2.05 -24.06 2.17
N ASP A 72 -2.26 -23.29 3.24
CA ASP A 72 -2.64 -23.82 4.54
C ASP A 72 -4.04 -24.47 4.51
N GLU A 73 -5.00 -23.90 3.77
CA GLU A 73 -6.33 -24.52 3.57
C GLU A 73 -6.29 -25.79 2.73
N ALA A 74 -5.39 -25.90 1.73
CA ALA A 74 -5.29 -27.07 0.86
C ALA A 74 -4.69 -28.32 1.55
N ILE A 75 -4.07 -28.17 2.72
CA ILE A 75 -3.40 -29.24 3.48
C ILE A 75 -4.34 -29.86 4.55
N ILE A 76 -5.51 -29.26 4.79
CA ILE A 76 -6.54 -29.72 5.75
C ILE A 76 -7.59 -30.58 5.04
#